data_AF-A0A2V5SVY2-F1
#
_entry.id   AF-A0A2V5SVY2-F1
#
_cell.length_a   1.000
_cell.length_b   1.000
_cell.length_c   1.000
_cell.angle_alpha   90.00
_cell.angle_beta   90.00
_cell.angle_gamma   90.00
#
_symmetry.space_group_name_H-M   'P 1'
#
loop_
_entity.id
_entity.type
_entity.pdbx_description
1 polymer ?
#
loop_
_entity_poly.entity_id
_entity_poly.type
_entity_poly.pdbx_seq_one_letter_code
_entity_poly.pdbx_strand_id
1 'polypeptide(L)'
;MVIDSAGQLGTVSSSRRFKNEIKPMDKASEAIPALKPVTFHYKSDNTGTPQFGLIAEEVANMNPDLVVRDENGEIYTVRYDAMNAMLLNEFLKEHRKVEQQEATIVGLKSMVAQQQRDFQTTIAQQQKQIEALTAGLQKVSAELELNKPVPEAVANNQ
;
A
#
# COMPACT_ATOMS: atom_id res chain seq x y z
N MET A 1 -32.07 -3.07 18.18
CA MET A 1 -33.32 -2.52 18.73
C MET A 1 -33.08 -1.07 19.03
N VAL A 2 -34.06 -0.21 18.76
CA VAL A 2 -34.02 1.21 19.08
C VAL A 2 -35.23 1.52 19.96
N ILE A 3 -35.07 2.49 20.86
CA ILE A 3 -36.18 3.05 21.66
C ILE A 3 -36.34 4.48 21.21
N ASP A 4 -37.54 4.87 20.81
CA ASP A 4 -37.83 6.26 20.45
C ASP A 4 -38.03 7.15 21.69
N SER A 5 -38.19 8.45 21.48
CA SER A 5 -38.42 9.41 22.58
C SER A 5 -39.73 9.20 23.33
N ALA A 6 -40.67 8.41 22.77
CA ALA A 6 -41.91 8.01 23.41
C ALA A 6 -41.78 6.67 24.19
N GLY A 7 -40.57 6.10 24.26
CA GLY A 7 -40.32 4.83 24.95
C GLY A 7 -40.76 3.59 24.17
N GLN A 8 -41.08 3.72 22.88
CA GLN A 8 -41.53 2.59 22.07
C GLN A 8 -40.36 1.79 21.52
N LEU A 9 -40.47 0.47 21.62
CA LEU A 9 -39.47 -0.47 21.13
C LEU A 9 -39.62 -0.72 19.64
N GLY A 10 -38.54 -0.53 18.88
CA GLY A 10 -38.54 -0.69 17.43
C GLY A 10 -37.33 -1.44 16.88
N THR A 11 -37.43 -1.77 15.59
CA THR A 11 -36.30 -2.28 14.78
C THR A 11 -36.14 -1.42 13.54
N VAL A 12 -34.90 -1.32 13.05
CA VAL A 12 -34.59 -0.58 11.81
C VAL A 12 -34.88 -1.50 10.62
N SER A 13 -35.79 -1.09 9.74
CA SER A 13 -36.13 -1.84 8.51
C SER A 13 -34.97 -1.78 7.51
N SER A 14 -34.46 -2.93 7.07
CA SER A 14 -33.30 -2.99 6.15
C SER A 14 -33.53 -3.74 4.83
N SER A 15 -34.71 -4.36 4.63
CA SER A 15 -35.04 -5.07 3.39
C SER A 15 -35.09 -4.14 2.18
N ARG A 16 -34.66 -4.63 1.00
CA ARG A 16 -34.66 -3.89 -0.28
C ARG A 16 -36.00 -3.22 -0.60
N ARG A 17 -37.13 -3.87 -0.29
CA ARG A 17 -38.49 -3.32 -0.54
C ARG A 17 -38.78 -1.99 0.16
N PHE A 18 -38.00 -1.63 1.17
CA PHE A 18 -38.14 -0.38 1.93
C PHE A 18 -37.08 0.67 1.54
N LYS A 19 -36.29 0.43 0.48
CA LYS A 19 -35.18 1.29 0.05
C LYS A 19 -35.29 1.62 -1.44
N ASN A 20 -35.00 2.86 -1.80
CA ASN A 20 -34.85 3.34 -3.17
C ASN A 20 -33.39 3.73 -3.43
N GLU A 21 -33.05 3.95 -4.70
CA GLU A 21 -31.74 4.49 -5.15
C GLU A 21 -30.50 3.80 -4.55
N ILE A 22 -30.54 2.47 -4.41
CA ILE A 22 -29.46 1.69 -3.81
C ILE A 22 -28.23 1.70 -4.73
N LYS A 23 -27.16 2.36 -4.28
CA LYS A 23 -25.88 2.50 -4.98
C LYS A 23 -24.71 2.17 -4.05
N PRO A 24 -23.53 1.81 -4.58
CA PRO A 24 -22.30 1.76 -3.79
C PRO A 24 -22.03 3.08 -3.07
N MET A 25 -21.36 3.03 -1.91
CA MET A 25 -21.05 4.23 -1.12
C MET A 25 -19.94 5.07 -1.75
N ASP A 26 -19.06 4.46 -2.55
CA ASP A 26 -17.92 5.10 -3.20
C ASP A 26 -17.22 6.11 -2.27
N LYS A 27 -17.20 7.40 -2.61
CA LYS A 27 -16.49 8.43 -1.86
C LYS A 27 -17.17 8.89 -0.57
N ALA A 28 -18.42 8.49 -0.34
CA ALA A 28 -19.19 8.97 0.82
C ALA A 28 -18.52 8.61 2.15
N SER A 29 -17.78 7.50 2.20
CA SER A 29 -17.07 7.02 3.40
C SER A 29 -15.62 7.47 3.53
N GLU A 30 -15.09 8.26 2.60
CA GLU A 30 -13.68 8.69 2.61
C GLU A 30 -13.35 9.67 3.75
N ALA A 31 -14.35 10.25 4.40
CA ALA A 31 -14.15 11.07 5.61
C ALA A 31 -13.79 10.22 6.84
N ILE A 32 -14.15 8.94 6.87
CA ILE A 32 -14.04 8.06 8.05
C ILE A 32 -12.57 7.87 8.50
N PRO A 33 -11.59 7.59 7.61
CA PRO A 33 -10.21 7.38 8.03
C PRO A 33 -9.54 8.61 8.67
N ALA A 34 -10.10 9.81 8.46
CA ALA A 34 -9.58 11.05 9.01
C ALA A 34 -10.18 11.41 10.39
N LEU A 35 -11.19 10.66 10.85
CA LEU A 35 -11.77 10.84 12.18
C LEU A 35 -10.81 10.37 13.26
N LYS A 36 -10.86 11.02 14.42
CA LYS A 36 -9.95 10.76 15.56
C LYS A 36 -10.73 10.19 16.74
N PRO A 37 -10.65 8.88 17.00
CA PRO A 37 -11.22 8.30 18.20
C PRO A 37 -10.60 8.92 19.47
N VAL A 38 -11.43 9.13 20.48
CA VAL A 38 -11.04 9.68 21.78
C VAL A 38 -11.46 8.75 22.92
N THR A 39 -10.75 8.86 24.04
CA THR A 39 -11.17 8.29 25.33
C THR A 39 -11.68 9.41 26.21
N PHE A 40 -12.83 9.23 26.85
CA PHE A 40 -13.46 10.26 27.68
C PHE A 40 -14.20 9.65 28.88
N HIS A 41 -14.67 10.51 29.78
CA HIS A 41 -15.55 10.13 30.89
C HIS A 41 -16.81 10.99 30.85
N TYR A 42 -17.98 10.40 31.12
CA TYR A 42 -19.20 11.19 31.21
C TYR A 42 -19.19 12.03 32.49
N LYS A 43 -19.58 13.31 32.37
CA LYS A 43 -19.70 14.20 33.54
C LYS A 43 -20.70 13.69 34.59
N SER A 44 -21.72 12.94 34.14
CA SER A 44 -22.74 12.33 35.00
C SER A 44 -22.33 10.97 35.59
N ASP A 45 -21.22 10.39 35.13
CA ASP A 45 -20.75 9.09 35.60
C ASP A 45 -19.80 9.26 36.79
N ASN A 46 -20.29 8.91 37.98
CA ASN A 46 -19.52 8.95 39.22
C ASN A 46 -18.61 7.72 39.40
N THR A 47 -18.71 6.70 38.54
CA THR A 47 -17.85 5.51 38.61
C THR A 47 -16.48 5.73 37.98
N GLY A 48 -16.33 6.80 37.17
CA GLY A 48 -15.09 7.11 36.47
C GLY A 48 -14.74 6.08 35.41
N THR A 49 -15.74 5.45 34.78
CA THR A 49 -15.50 4.43 33.76
C THR A 49 -15.08 5.08 32.44
N PRO A 50 -13.90 4.78 31.88
CA PRO A 50 -13.48 5.33 30.60
C PRO A 50 -14.37 4.81 29.47
N GLN A 51 -14.78 5.73 28.61
CA GLN A 51 -15.57 5.48 27.41
C GLN A 51 -14.74 5.79 26.16
N PHE A 52 -15.11 5.19 25.04
CA PHE A 52 -14.45 5.36 23.76
C PHE A 52 -15.45 5.84 22.73
N GLY A 53 -15.06 6.80 21.90
CA GLY A 53 -15.96 7.33 20.89
C GLY A 53 -15.37 8.48 20.10
N LEU A 54 -16.25 9.35 19.63
CA LEU A 54 -15.91 10.53 18.83
C LEU A 54 -16.59 11.77 19.43
N ILE A 55 -15.99 12.93 19.21
CA ILE A 55 -16.59 14.23 19.51
C ILE A 55 -17.47 14.65 18.33
N ALA A 56 -18.76 14.87 18.58
CA ALA A 56 -19.72 15.12 17.52
C ALA A 56 -19.40 16.41 16.75
N GLU A 57 -18.89 17.44 17.42
CA GLU A 57 -18.47 18.70 16.79
C GLU A 57 -17.28 18.50 15.84
N GLU A 58 -16.31 17.66 16.23
CA GLU A 58 -15.18 17.31 15.37
C GLU A 58 -15.63 16.51 14.14
N VAL A 59 -16.56 15.58 14.33
CA VAL A 59 -17.18 14.83 13.22
C VAL A 59 -17.94 15.78 12.29
N ALA A 60 -18.70 16.74 12.82
CA ALA A 60 -19.47 17.69 12.02
C ALA A 60 -18.59 18.60 11.16
N ASN A 61 -17.41 18.98 11.64
CA ASN A 61 -16.42 19.74 10.86
C ASN A 61 -15.89 18.96 9.65
N MET A 62 -15.83 17.63 9.76
CA MET A 62 -15.32 16.73 8.72
C MET A 62 -16.43 16.29 7.75
N ASN A 63 -17.57 15.87 8.30
CA ASN A 63 -18.74 15.46 7.56
C ASN A 63 -20.02 15.75 8.38
N PRO A 64 -20.75 16.84 8.08
CA PRO A 64 -21.95 17.23 8.82
C PRO A 64 -23.11 16.23 8.66
N ASP A 65 -23.11 15.37 7.64
CA ASP A 65 -24.16 14.37 7.43
C ASP A 65 -24.07 13.19 8.41
N LEU A 66 -22.98 13.10 9.18
CA LEU A 66 -22.71 12.07 10.18
C LEU A 66 -23.08 12.48 11.60
N VAL A 67 -23.70 13.65 11.80
CA VAL A 67 -24.21 14.07 13.10
C VAL A 67 -25.73 14.25 13.08
N VAL A 68 -26.33 14.10 14.25
CA VAL A 68 -27.72 14.45 14.51
C VAL A 68 -27.72 15.69 15.38
N ARG A 69 -28.62 16.61 15.05
CA ARG A 69 -28.86 17.83 15.83
C ARG A 69 -30.12 17.65 16.69
N ASP A 70 -30.16 18.31 17.83
CA ASP A 70 -31.33 18.34 18.70
C ASP A 70 -32.43 19.29 18.15
N GLU A 71 -33.50 19.47 18.93
CA GLU A 71 -34.63 20.35 18.58
C GLU A 71 -34.25 21.82 18.43
N ASN A 72 -33.16 22.26 19.07
CA ASN A 72 -32.62 23.61 18.97
C ASN A 72 -31.64 23.78 17.81
N GLY A 73 -31.33 22.69 17.10
CA GLY A 73 -30.35 22.66 16.02
C GLY A 73 -28.90 22.53 16.51
N GLU A 74 -28.68 22.28 17.79
CA GLU A 74 -27.34 22.05 18.36
C GLU A 74 -26.84 20.65 18.02
N ILE A 75 -25.53 20.49 17.85
CA ILE A 75 -24.93 19.17 17.56
C ILE A 75 -25.12 18.30 18.80
N TYR A 76 -25.76 17.14 18.64
CA TYR A 76 -26.16 16.31 19.76
C TYR A 76 -25.45 14.97 19.81
N THR A 77 -25.39 14.25 18.68
CA THR A 77 -24.77 12.92 18.65
C THR A 77 -24.26 12.55 17.27
N VAL A 78 -23.37 11.57 17.21
CA VAL A 78 -22.86 10.98 15.97
C VAL A 78 -23.79 9.87 15.49
N ARG A 79 -23.97 9.74 14.17
CA ARG A 79 -24.72 8.66 13.53
C ARG A 79 -23.89 7.37 13.49
N TYR A 80 -23.65 6.78 14.66
CA TYR A 80 -22.83 5.57 14.80
C TYR A 80 -23.30 4.39 13.92
N ASP A 81 -24.62 4.24 13.72
CA ASP A 81 -25.16 3.20 12.82
C ASP A 81 -24.73 3.39 11.36
N ALA A 82 -24.70 4.63 10.86
CA ALA A 82 -24.24 4.93 9.52
C ALA A 82 -22.72 4.73 9.41
N MET A 83 -21.98 5.17 10.44
CA MET A 83 -20.53 4.99 10.50
C MET A 83 -20.10 3.53 10.44
N ASN A 84 -20.80 2.62 11.12
CA ASN A 84 -20.47 1.19 11.09
C ASN A 84 -20.52 0.61 9.66
N ALA A 85 -21.53 1.00 8.87
CA ALA A 85 -21.62 0.57 7.47
C ALA A 85 -20.55 1.22 6.58
N MET A 86 -20.19 2.47 6.86
CA MET A 86 -19.14 3.20 6.12
C MET A 86 -17.74 2.67 6.46
N LEU A 87 -17.48 2.31 7.71
CA LEU A 87 -16.27 1.62 8.15
C LEU A 87 -16.08 0.30 7.42
N LEU A 88 -17.16 -0.49 7.25
CA LEU A 88 -17.11 -1.71 6.45
C LEU A 88 -16.72 -1.42 4.99
N ASN A 89 -17.25 -0.35 4.38
CA ASN A 89 -16.88 0.03 3.02
C ASN A 89 -15.38 0.37 2.90
N GLU A 90 -14.84 1.18 3.82
CA GLU A 90 -13.42 1.53 3.83
C GLU A 90 -12.53 0.32 4.11
N PHE A 91 -12.94 -0.57 5.03
CA PHE A 91 -12.24 -1.83 5.27
C PHE A 91 -12.16 -2.69 4.01
N LEU A 92 -13.27 -2.84 3.28
CA LEU A 92 -13.31 -3.60 2.03
C LEU A 92 -12.46 -2.95 0.92
N LYS A 93 -12.38 -1.62 0.87
CA LYS A 93 -11.49 -0.92 -0.06
C LYS A 93 -10.03 -1.21 0.26
N GLU A 94 -9.63 -1.04 1.52
CA GLU A 94 -8.23 -1.26 1.90
C GLU A 94 -7.84 -2.74 1.77
N HIS A 95 -8.74 -3.67 2.08
CA HIS A 95 -8.51 -5.10 1.88
C HIS A 95 -8.20 -5.44 0.41
N ARG A 96 -9.00 -4.93 -0.54
CA ARG A 96 -8.72 -5.14 -1.99
C ARG A 96 -7.39 -4.53 -2.42
N LYS A 97 -7.05 -3.36 -1.88
CA LYS A 97 -5.77 -2.71 -2.16
C LYS A 97 -4.60 -3.54 -1.64
N VAL A 98 -4.73 -4.14 -0.46
CA VAL A 98 -3.74 -5.07 0.10
C VAL A 98 -3.59 -6.30 -0.81
N GLU A 99 -4.68 -6.94 -1.24
CA GLU A 99 -4.63 -8.08 -2.16
C GLU A 99 -3.92 -7.72 -3.48
N GLN A 100 -4.21 -6.54 -4.05
CA GLN A 100 -3.57 -6.06 -5.26
C GLN A 100 -2.08 -5.78 -5.06
N GLN A 101 -1.71 -5.21 -3.91
CA GLN A 101 -0.32 -4.99 -3.54
C GLN A 101 0.44 -6.31 -3.36
N GLU A 102 -0.16 -7.31 -2.72
CA GLU A 102 0.43 -8.65 -2.58
C GLU A 102 0.69 -9.29 -3.94
N ALA A 103 -0.29 -9.24 -4.86
CA ALA A 103 -0.13 -9.73 -6.23
C ALA A 103 1.02 -9.01 -6.97
N THR A 104 1.12 -7.69 -6.80
CA THR A 104 2.20 -6.88 -7.39
C THR A 104 3.55 -7.27 -6.81
N ILE A 105 3.64 -7.49 -5.50
CA ILE A 105 4.88 -7.93 -4.83
C ILE A 105 5.33 -9.29 -5.35
N VAL A 106 4.41 -10.23 -5.55
CA VAL A 106 4.74 -11.54 -6.15
C VAL A 106 5.29 -11.35 -7.56
N GLY A 107 4.64 -10.53 -8.39
CA GLY A 107 5.12 -10.22 -9.75
C GLY A 107 6.52 -9.59 -9.76
N LEU A 108 6.75 -8.59 -8.91
CA LEU A 108 8.04 -7.93 -8.76
C LEU A 108 9.13 -8.90 -8.29
N LYS A 109 8.84 -9.78 -7.32
CA LYS A 109 9.78 -10.81 -6.87
C LYS A 109 10.17 -11.76 -8.01
N SER A 110 9.21 -12.18 -8.83
CA SER A 110 9.49 -13.01 -10.01
C SER A 110 10.35 -12.29 -11.05
N MET A 111 10.06 -11.00 -11.32
CA MET A 111 10.87 -10.18 -12.23
C MET A 111 12.31 -10.02 -11.73
N VAL A 112 12.49 -9.72 -10.44
CA VAL A 112 13.83 -9.59 -9.84
C VAL A 112 14.59 -10.91 -9.92
N ALA A 113 13.93 -12.04 -9.63
CA ALA A 113 14.55 -13.36 -9.74
C ALA A 113 14.95 -13.72 -11.18
N GLN A 114 14.16 -13.28 -12.18
CA GLN A 114 14.51 -13.44 -13.59
C GLN A 114 15.70 -12.57 -13.96
N GLN A 115 15.66 -11.29 -13.62
CA GLN A 115 16.73 -10.34 -13.89
C GLN A 115 18.06 -10.78 -13.27
N GLN A 116 18.03 -11.35 -12.06
CA GLN A 116 19.21 -11.91 -11.41
C GLN A 116 19.82 -13.07 -12.21
N ARG A 117 18.99 -13.95 -12.80
CA ARG A 117 19.44 -15.06 -13.65
C ARG A 117 20.01 -14.57 -14.98
N ASP A 118 19.37 -13.56 -15.58
CA ASP A 118 19.82 -12.98 -16.84
C ASP A 118 21.17 -12.27 -16.66
N PHE A 119 21.35 -11.56 -15.54
CA PHE A 119 22.64 -10.97 -15.18
C PHE A 119 23.72 -12.03 -14.95
N GLN A 120 23.43 -13.09 -14.20
CA GLN A 120 24.39 -14.18 -14.00
C GLN A 120 24.82 -14.82 -15.33
N THR A 121 23.86 -15.02 -16.25
CA THR A 121 24.13 -15.57 -17.58
C THR A 121 25.01 -14.62 -18.41
N THR A 122 24.69 -13.33 -18.39
CA THR A 122 25.45 -12.30 -19.11
C THR A 122 26.88 -12.19 -18.56
N ILE A 123 27.05 -12.19 -17.24
CA ILE A 123 28.36 -12.17 -16.59
C ILE A 123 29.17 -13.41 -16.98
N ALA A 124 28.57 -14.60 -16.96
CA ALA A 124 29.25 -15.83 -17.37
C ALA A 124 29.67 -15.80 -18.85
N GLN A 125 28.84 -15.23 -19.72
CA GLN A 125 29.18 -15.06 -21.14
C GLN A 125 30.31 -14.04 -21.34
N GLN A 126 30.25 -12.89 -20.65
CA GLN A 126 31.30 -11.88 -20.69
C GLN A 126 32.63 -12.43 -20.19
N GLN A 127 32.62 -13.23 -19.11
CA GLN A 127 33.82 -13.89 -18.59
C GLN A 127 34.47 -14.79 -19.65
N LYS A 128 33.68 -15.62 -20.34
CA LYS A 128 34.17 -16.47 -21.45
C LYS A 128 34.74 -15.64 -22.61
N GLN A 129 34.11 -14.52 -22.96
CA GLN A 129 34.59 -13.63 -24.02
C GLN A 129 35.93 -12.97 -23.63
N ILE A 130 36.07 -12.55 -22.37
CA ILE A 130 37.31 -11.98 -21.84
C ILE A 130 38.44 -13.03 -21.87
N GLU A 131 38.16 -14.27 -21.46
CA GLU A 131 39.12 -15.37 -21.52
C GLU A 131 39.57 -15.67 -22.96
N ALA A 132 38.62 -15.75 -23.89
CA ALA A 132 38.93 -15.97 -25.31
C ALA A 132 39.75 -14.81 -25.91
N LEU A 133 39.41 -13.57 -25.59
CA LEU A 133 40.16 -12.40 -26.04
C LEU A 133 41.58 -12.39 -25.46
N THR A 134 41.73 -12.73 -24.18
CA THR A 134 43.03 -12.83 -23.50
C THR A 134 43.92 -13.88 -24.17
N ALA A 135 43.38 -15.07 -24.45
CA ALA A 135 44.11 -16.12 -25.17
C ALA A 135 44.51 -15.69 -26.59
N GLY A 136 43.61 -15.00 -27.31
CA GLY A 136 43.89 -14.44 -28.62
C GLY A 136 45.05 -13.43 -28.60
N LEU A 137 45.04 -12.51 -27.63
CA LEU A 137 46.10 -11.51 -27.45
C LEU A 137 47.46 -12.15 -27.13
N GLN A 138 47.48 -13.19 -26.28
CA GLN A 138 48.70 -13.94 -25.98
C GLN A 138 49.27 -14.62 -27.23
N LYS A 139 48.41 -15.21 -28.07
CA LYS A 139 48.84 -15.85 -29.32
C LYS A 139 49.44 -14.84 -30.30
N VAL A 140 48.78 -13.70 -30.53
CA VAL A 140 49.29 -12.63 -31.42
C VAL A 140 50.62 -12.09 -30.89
N SER A 141 50.76 -11.93 -29.58
CA SER A 141 52.01 -11.49 -28.97
C SER A 141 53.16 -12.48 -29.20
N ALA A 142 52.90 -13.79 -29.09
CA ALA A 142 53.88 -14.82 -29.38
C ALA A 142 54.30 -14.85 -30.87
N GLU A 143 53.35 -14.69 -31.79
CA GLU A 143 53.63 -14.59 -33.23
C GLU A 143 54.48 -13.36 -33.60
N LEU A 144 54.28 -12.23 -32.90
CA LEU A 144 55.09 -11.02 -33.09
C LEU A 144 56.52 -11.19 -32.57
N GLU A 145 56.71 -11.82 -31.42
CA GLU A 145 58.06 -12.10 -30.89
C GLU A 145 58.87 -13.05 -31.79
N LEU A 146 58.22 -14.04 -32.41
CA LEU A 146 58.84 -14.97 -33.36
C LEU A 146 59.25 -14.30 -34.69
N ASN A 147 58.61 -13.18 -35.05
CA ASN A 147 58.90 -12.42 -36.27
C ASN A 147 59.87 -11.24 -36.04
N LYS A 148 60.50 -11.12 -34.86
CA LYS A 148 61.56 -10.13 -34.65
C LYS A 148 62.77 -10.48 -35.54
N PRO A 149 63.30 -9.53 -36.34
CA PRO A 149 64.49 -9.77 -37.13
C PRO A 149 65.68 -10.06 -36.22
N VAL A 150 66.42 -11.13 -36.54
CA VAL A 150 67.66 -11.50 -35.84
C VAL A 150 68.64 -10.32 -35.97
N PRO A 151 69.28 -9.85 -34.87
CA PRO A 151 70.35 -8.87 -34.98
C PRO A 151 71.46 -9.48 -35.83
N GLU A 152 71.72 -8.94 -37.01
CA GLU A 152 72.95 -9.24 -37.74
C GLU A 152 74.12 -8.86 -36.82
N ALA A 153 74.75 -9.88 -36.25
CA ALA A 153 76.04 -9.73 -35.61
C ALA A 153 77.03 -9.34 -36.70
N VAL A 154 77.26 -8.03 -36.84
CA VAL A 154 78.38 -7.52 -37.62
C VAL A 154 79.64 -7.94 -36.87
N ALA A 155 80.17 -9.10 -37.24
CA ALA A 155 81.50 -9.53 -36.90
C ALA A 155 82.47 -8.55 -37.56
N ASN A 156 82.91 -7.53 -36.83
CA ASN A 156 83.99 -6.68 -37.28
C ASN A 156 85.28 -7.08 -36.57
N ASN A 157 86.11 -7.82 -37.32
CA ASN A 157 87.52 -8.00 -37.05
C ASN A 157 88.21 -6.61 -37.05
N GLN A 158 88.90 -6.27 -35.96
CA GLN A 158 90.28 -5.76 -35.94
C GLN A 158 90.72 -5.41 -34.52
#